data_AF-A0A0A6PB20-F1
#
_entry.id   AF-A0A0A6PB20-F1
#
_cell.length_a   1.000
_cell.length_b   1.000
_cell.length_c   1.000
_cell.angle_alpha   90.00
_cell.angle_beta   90.00
_cell.angle_gamma   90.00
#
_symmetry.space_group_name_H-M   'P 1'
#
loop_
_entity.id
_entity.type
_entity.pdbx_description
1 polymer ?
#
loop_
_entity_poly.entity_id
_entity_poly.type
_entity_poly.pdbx_seq_one_letter_code
_entity_poly.pdbx_strand_id
1 'polypeptide(L)' 'MRRLGVPDNANGRILIQNHFDGVVNDPNNIIKTWTNKNSQFEIRESLFSGPGGFAKFESAWEIMSDGSRRFTTVIIKGGY' A
#
# COMPACT_ATOMS: atom_id res chain seq x y z
N MET A 1 11.19 7.52 -0.58
CA MET A 1 10.88 7.50 -2.04
C MET A 1 12.09 7.75 -2.93
N ARG A 2 12.96 8.74 -2.64
CA ARG A 2 14.20 8.99 -3.42
C ARG A 2 15.05 7.74 -3.68
N ARG A 3 15.27 6.91 -2.66
CA ARG A 3 16.03 5.65 -2.78
C ARG A 3 15.40 4.65 -3.76
N LEU A 4 14.07 4.62 -3.83
CA LEU A 4 13.32 3.76 -4.74
C LEU A 4 13.18 4.37 -6.14
N GLY A 5 13.83 5.52 -6.41
CA GLY A 5 13.77 6.19 -7.70
C GLY A 5 12.39 6.78 -8.04
N VAL A 6 11.51 6.96 -7.05
CA VAL A 6 10.17 7.51 -7.27
C VAL A 6 10.21 9.03 -7.14
N PRO A 7 9.98 9.79 -8.23
CA PRO A 7 9.97 11.25 -8.20
C PRO A 7 8.69 11.80 -7.54
N ASP A 8 8.75 13.01 -6.98
CA ASP A 8 7.54 13.70 -6.49
C ASP A 8 6.89 14.50 -7.63
N ASN A 9 6.26 13.77 -8.55
CA ASN A 9 5.51 14.34 -9.67
C ASN A 9 4.38 13.38 -10.10
N ALA A 10 3.65 13.73 -11.15
CA ALA A 10 2.55 12.92 -11.66
C ALA A 10 2.95 11.46 -11.96
N ASN A 11 4.11 11.24 -12.57
CA ASN A 11 4.60 9.90 -12.89
C ASN A 11 4.87 9.07 -11.63
N GLY A 12 5.50 9.69 -10.61
CA GLY A 12 5.73 9.01 -9.34
C GLY A 12 4.43 8.67 -8.60
N ARG A 13 3.42 9.54 -8.66
CA ARG A 13 2.09 9.26 -8.11
C ARG A 13 1.41 8.09 -8.81
N ILE A 14 1.49 8.03 -10.14
CA ILE A 14 0.95 6.90 -10.93
C ILE A 14 1.62 5.58 -10.55
N LEU A 15 2.95 5.56 -10.35
CA LEU A 15 3.65 4.34 -9.93
C LEU A 15 3.12 3.80 -8.59
N ILE A 16 2.85 4.68 -7.63
CA ILE A 16 2.33 4.30 -6.32
C ILE A 16 0.86 3.89 -6.40
N GLN A 17 0.05 4.62 -7.19
CA GLN A 17 -1.35 4.29 -7.44
C GLN A 17 -1.47 2.87 -8.03
N ASN A 18 -0.77 2.60 -9.13
CA ASN A 18 -0.81 1.29 -9.80
C ASN A 18 -0.38 0.15 -8.87
N HIS A 19 0.66 0.38 -8.05
CA HIS A 19 1.08 -0.60 -7.06
C HIS A 19 -0.04 -0.89 -6.06
N PHE A 20 -0.62 0.15 -5.47
CA PHE A 20 -1.64 0.00 -4.46
C PHE A 20 -2.96 -0.57 -4.99
N ASP A 21 -3.34 -0.26 -6.23
CA ASP A 21 -4.48 -0.89 -6.90
C ASP A 21 -4.26 -2.41 -7.01
N GLY A 22 -3.02 -2.85 -7.30
CA GLY A 22 -2.66 -4.27 -7.26
C GLY A 22 -2.76 -4.86 -5.85
N VAL A 23 -2.27 -4.13 -4.83
CA VAL A 23 -2.27 -4.57 -3.43
C VAL A 23 -3.68 -4.83 -2.91
N VAL A 24 -4.64 -3.94 -3.16
CA VAL A 24 -6.01 -4.10 -2.63
C VAL A 24 -6.78 -5.23 -3.32
N ASN A 25 -6.40 -5.59 -4.55
CA ASN A 25 -7.03 -6.65 -5.34
C ASN A 25 -6.52 -8.07 -5.01
N ASP A 26 -5.40 -8.21 -4.29
CA ASP A 26 -4.86 -9.52 -3.90
C ASP A 26 -5.26 -9.87 -2.44
N PRO A 27 -6.19 -10.81 -2.20
CA PRO A 27 -6.60 -11.17 -0.84
C PRO A 27 -5.52 -11.92 -0.04
N ASN A 28 -4.51 -12.50 -0.69
CA ASN A 28 -3.50 -13.33 -0.01
C ASN A 28 -2.45 -12.50 0.74
N ASN A 29 -2.46 -11.18 0.55
CA ASN A 29 -1.49 -10.27 1.13
C ASN A 29 -1.96 -9.61 2.44
N ILE A 30 -3.16 -9.95 2.92
CA ILE A 30 -3.71 -9.46 4.17
C ILE A 30 -3.02 -10.17 5.33
N ILE A 31 -2.27 -9.42 6.13
CA ILE A 31 -1.53 -9.97 7.28
C ILE A 31 -2.22 -9.72 8.62
N LYS A 32 -3.18 -8.79 8.66
CA LYS A 32 -3.97 -8.47 9.85
C LYS A 32 -5.28 -7.79 9.48
N THR A 33 -6.34 -8.10 10.21
CA THR A 33 -7.61 -7.36 10.19
C THR A 33 -8.02 -6.97 11.60
N TRP A 34 -8.70 -5.84 11.75
CA TRP A 34 -9.30 -5.45 13.03
C TRP A 34 -10.48 -4.51 12.81
N THR A 35 -11.38 -4.47 13.79
CA THR A 35 -12.50 -3.53 13.82
C THR A 35 -12.29 -2.55 14.96
N ASN A 36 -12.45 -1.25 14.68
CA ASN A 36 -12.46 -0.21 15.68
C ASN A 36 -13.78 0.55 15.59
N LYS A 37 -14.61 0.43 16.63
CA LYS A 37 -15.99 0.92 16.66
C LYS A 37 -16.78 0.39 15.46
N ASN A 38 -17.03 1.24 14.46
CA ASN A 38 -17.82 0.93 13.27
C ASN A 38 -16.98 0.87 11.97
N SER A 39 -15.65 1.02 12.07
CA SER A 39 -14.75 0.94 10.92
C SER A 39 -13.94 -0.34 10.98
N GLN A 40 -13.87 -1.04 9.85
CA GLN A 40 -13.03 -2.22 9.68
C GLN A 40 -11.75 -1.82 8.96
N PHE A 41 -10.63 -2.39 9.39
CA PHE A 41 -9.32 -2.11 8.84
C PHE A 41 -8.57 -3.40 8.52
N GLU A 42 -7.66 -3.30 7.57
CA GLU A 42 -6.76 -4.37 7.17
C GLU A 42 -5.34 -3.83 6.96
N ILE A 43 -4.35 -4.62 7.36
CA ILE A 43 -2.93 -4.41 7.02
C ILE A 43 -2.56 -5.38 5.91
N ARG A 44 -1.96 -4.85 4.85
CA ARG A 44 -1.49 -5.61 3.69
C ARG A 44 -0.01 -5.45 3.50
N GLU A 45 0.65 -6.56 3.19
CA GLU A 45 2.08 -6.63 2.92
C GLU A 45 2.35 -6.74 1.41
N SER A 46 3.29 -5.97 0.88
CA SER A 46 3.62 -6.04 -0.56
C SER A 46 5.07 -5.71 -0.84
N LEU A 47 5.58 -6.18 -1.98
CA LEU A 47 6.88 -5.77 -2.50
C LEU A 47 6.66 -4.70 -3.57
N PHE A 48 7.10 -3.47 -3.29
CA PHE A 48 7.10 -2.39 -4.25
C PHE A 48 8.37 -2.42 -5.10
N SER A 49 8.20 -2.35 -6.42
CA SER A 49 9.28 -2.21 -7.40
C SER A 49 9.29 -0.78 -7.93
N GLY A 50 10.27 0.01 -7.51
CA GLY A 50 10.51 1.34 -8.01
C GLY A 50 11.66 1.38 -9.02
N PRO A 51 11.79 2.46 -9.81
CA PRO A 51 12.88 2.60 -10.78
C PRO A 51 14.29 2.48 -10.17
N GLY A 52 14.44 2.80 -8.88
CA GLY A 52 15.71 2.76 -8.17
C GLY A 52 15.94 1.49 -7.34
N GLY A 53 14.97 0.58 -7.25
CA GLY A 53 15.08 -0.63 -6.45
C GLY A 53 13.76 -1.07 -5.82
N PHE A 54 13.84 -2.01 -4.88
CA PHE A 54 12.69 -2.68 -4.29
C PHE A 54 12.61 -2.42 -2.78
N ALA A 55 11.39 -2.29 -2.25
CA ALA A 55 11.16 -2.25 -0.81
C ALA A 55 9.87 -2.94 -0.41
N LYS A 56 9.84 -3.44 0.83
CA LYS A 56 8.65 -4.04 1.42
C LYS A 56 7.75 -2.94 1.98
N PHE A 57 6.47 -2.95 1.62
CA PHE A 57 5.46 -2.03 2.12
C PHE A 57 4.50 -2.77 3.04
N GLU A 58 4.29 -2.22 4.23
CA GLU A 58 3.20 -2.60 5.13
C GLU A 58 2.19 -1.46 5.12
N SER A 59 1.07 -1.67 4.44
CA SER A 59 0.07 -0.66 4.14
C SER A 59 -1.21 -0.92 4.93
N ALA A 60 -1.79 0.13 5.51
CA ALA A 60 -3.03 0.05 6.26
C ALA A 60 -4.18 0.67 5.46
N TRP A 61 -5.32 -0.03 5.47
CA TRP A 61 -6.50 0.30 4.69
C TRP A 61 -7.72 0.28 5.58
N GLU A 62 -8.62 1.23 5.38
CA GLU A 62 -9.98 1.14 5.90
C GLU A 62 -10.87 0.49 4.84
N ILE A 63 -11.70 -0.46 5.28
CA ILE A 63 -12.73 -1.08 4.45
C ILE A 63 -13.98 -0.22 4.58
N MET A 64 -14.37 0.39 3.46
CA MET A 64 -15.53 1.25 3.36
C MET A 64 -16.82 0.40 3.31
N SER A 65 -17.97 1.04 3.53
CA SER A 65 -19.27 0.36 3.54
C SER A 65 -19.65 -0.28 2.20
N ASP A 66 -19.09 0.20 1.09
CA ASP A 66 -19.26 -0.38 -0.26
C ASP A 66 -18.24 -1.49 -0.56
N GLY A 67 -17.39 -1.86 0.40
CA GLY A 67 -16.32 -2.84 0.23
C GLY A 67 -15.04 -2.29 -0.41
N SER A 68 -15.01 -1.02 -0.82
CA SER A 68 -13.79 -0.38 -1.32
C SER A 68 -12.76 -0.19 -0.20
N ARG A 69 -11.50 0.01 -0.58
CA ARG A 69 -10.38 0.21 0.35
C ARG A 69 -9.90 1.65 0.28
N ARG A 70 -9.90 2.35 1.42
CA ARG A 70 -9.32 3.68 1.55
C ARG A 70 -7.92 3.57 2.16
N PHE A 71 -6.92 4.04 1.43
CA PHE A 71 -5.54 4.11 1.93
C PHE A 71 -5.46 5.01 3.16
N THR A 72 -4.74 4.57 4.20
CA THR A 72 -4.50 5.39 5.41
C THR A 72 -3.02 5.74 5.57
N THR A 73 -2.15 4.73 5.65
CA THR A 73 -0.73 4.92 5.84
C THR A 73 0.06 3.72 5.31
N VAL A 74 1.37 3.93 5.09
CA VAL A 74 2.31 2.87 4.72
C VAL A 74 3.60 3.04 5.50
N ILE A 75 4.13 1.91 5.98
CA ILE A 75 5.49 1.81 6.52
C ILE A 75 6.35 1.11 5.48
N ILE A 76 7.45 1.76 5.10
CA ILE A 76 8.42 1.19 4.17
C ILE A 76 9.51 0.49 4.98
N LYS A 77 9.63 -0.82 4.82
CA LYS A 77 10.62 -1.66 5.49
C LYS A 77 11.74 -2.04 4.52
N GLY A 78 12.97 -1.69 4.90
CA GLY A 78 14.16 -1.96 4.10
C GLY A 78 14.24 -1.11 2.83
N GLY A 79 14.70 -1.74 1.75
CA GLY A 79 15.09 -1.10 0.50
C GLY A 79 16.45 -1.62 0.09
N TYR A 80 16.62 -1.97 -1.19
CA TYR A 80 17.94 -2.04 -1.82
C TYR A 80 18.06 -0.88 -2.79
#